data_AF-A0A930DGK0-F1
#
_entry.id   AF-A0A930DGK0-F1
#
_cell.length_a   1.000
_cell.length_b   1.000
_cell.length_c   1.000
_cell.angle_alpha   90.00
_cell.angle_beta   90.00
_cell.angle_gamma   90.00
#
_symmetry.space_group_name_H-M   'P 1'
#
loop_
_entity.id
_entity.type
_entity.pdbx_description
1 polymer ?
#
loop_
_entity_poly.entity_id
_entity_poly.type
_entity_poly.pdbx_seq_one_letter_code
_entity_poly.pdbx_strand_id
1 'polypeptide(L)'
;MKNSIQNYIMKRLFVTFIPIAFIIIYLLFVMKWQNDKYGSIVKNISIATEFNFKFKENVDHKMYRVVIGADTIENQNPYEDLEYANKIFEKLLETNNKDEGINRPKGLIILLNLLKKQIDNIGKSDIYKDYNKNIDSLEYDIRVTTELIEDTVNDYIYEETKELNIVSIKIRNQMAVIFMLSII
;
A
#
# COMPACT_ATOMS: atom_id res chain seq x y z
N MET A 1 -22.54 54.67 33.24
CA MET A 1 -21.76 53.71 34.06
C MET A 1 -22.02 52.25 33.72
N LYS A 2 -23.28 51.78 33.68
CA LYS A 2 -23.61 50.36 33.40
C LYS A 2 -23.03 49.82 32.08
N ASN A 3 -23.11 50.62 31.00
CA ASN A 3 -22.60 50.23 29.67
C ASN A 3 -21.06 50.17 29.59
N SER A 4 -20.32 50.96 30.37
CA SER A 4 -18.84 50.90 30.35
C SER A 4 -18.30 49.71 31.14
N ILE A 5 -18.99 49.32 32.22
CA ILE A 5 -18.65 48.12 33.01
C ILE A 5 -18.97 46.85 32.21
N GLN A 6 -20.11 46.80 31.52
CA GLN A 6 -20.45 45.70 30.61
C GLN A 6 -19.40 45.56 29.49
N ASN A 7 -19.01 46.64 28.82
CA ASN A 7 -17.97 46.58 27.78
C ASN A 7 -16.60 46.14 28.32
N TYR A 8 -16.24 46.54 29.54
CA TYR A 8 -14.99 46.12 30.19
C TYR A 8 -14.99 44.62 30.52
N ILE A 9 -16.11 44.09 31.04
CA ILE A 9 -16.29 42.66 31.34
C ILE A 9 -16.28 41.85 30.04
N MET A 10 -17.00 42.29 29.00
CA MET A 10 -17.03 41.62 27.69
C MET A 10 -15.63 41.57 27.07
N LYS A 11 -14.86 42.66 27.12
CA LYS A 11 -13.49 42.69 26.57
C LYS A 11 -12.55 41.70 27.29
N ARG A 12 -12.63 41.58 28.62
CA ARG A 12 -11.84 40.59 29.39
C ARG A 12 -12.26 39.15 29.10
N LEU A 13 -13.56 38.90 28.95
CA LEU A 13 -14.06 37.60 28.53
C LEU A 13 -13.49 37.21 27.16
N PHE A 14 -13.59 38.10 26.15
CA PHE A 14 -13.02 37.85 24.83
C PHE A 14 -11.51 37.55 24.85
N VAL A 15 -10.73 38.31 25.60
CA VAL A 15 -9.28 38.08 25.73
C VAL A 15 -8.95 36.70 26.31
N THR A 16 -9.83 36.16 27.16
CA THR A 16 -9.65 34.84 27.79
C THR A 16 -9.93 33.68 26.82
N PHE A 17 -10.86 33.86 25.88
CA PHE A 17 -11.21 32.83 24.89
C PHE A 17 -10.27 32.78 23.67
N ILE A 18 -9.55 33.87 23.37
CA ILE A 18 -8.64 33.93 22.21
C ILE A 18 -7.59 32.79 22.21
N PRO A 19 -6.85 32.51 23.30
CA PRO A 19 -5.88 31.41 23.33
C PRO A 19 -6.51 30.03 23.10
N ILE A 20 -7.71 29.79 23.64
CA ILE A 20 -8.45 28.53 23.48
C ILE A 20 -8.86 28.35 22.03
N ALA A 21 -9.35 29.41 21.38
CA ALA A 21 -9.70 29.38 19.96
C ALA A 21 -8.49 29.03 19.08
N PHE A 22 -7.31 29.59 19.36
CA PHE A 22 -6.08 29.24 18.63
C PHE A 22 -5.69 27.76 18.79
N ILE A 23 -5.81 27.20 20.00
CA ILE A 23 -5.53 25.78 20.26
C ILE A 23 -6.51 24.90 19.47
N ILE A 24 -7.81 25.22 19.47
CA ILE A 24 -8.82 24.46 18.73
C ILE A 24 -8.52 24.51 17.22
N ILE A 25 -8.21 25.68 16.67
CA ILE A 25 -7.86 25.83 15.24
C ILE A 25 -6.62 24.99 14.89
N TYR A 26 -5.60 25.00 15.75
CA TYR A 26 -4.41 24.18 15.57
C TYR A 26 -4.73 22.68 15.59
N LEU A 27 -5.55 22.21 16.55
CA LEU A 27 -5.95 20.81 16.64
C LEU A 27 -6.78 20.37 15.42
N LEU A 28 -7.67 21.22 14.93
CA LEU A 28 -8.43 20.97 13.69
C LEU A 28 -7.52 20.83 12.47
N PHE A 29 -6.47 21.66 12.39
CA PHE A 29 -5.48 21.56 11.32
C PHE A 29 -4.73 20.22 11.37
N VAL A 30 -4.25 19.81 12.55
CA VAL A 30 -3.58 18.51 12.74
C VAL A 30 -4.52 17.35 12.44
N MET A 31 -5.77 17.42 12.87
CA MET A 31 -6.78 16.40 12.62
C MET A 31 -7.07 16.24 11.13
N LYS A 32 -7.15 17.36 10.38
CA LYS A 32 -7.29 17.32 8.92
C LYS A 32 -6.12 16.58 8.27
N TRP A 33 -4.89 16.92 8.65
CA TRP A 33 -3.69 16.27 8.12
C TRP A 33 -3.67 14.76 8.43
N GLN A 34 -4.05 14.36 9.64
CA GLN A 34 -4.16 12.94 10.01
C GLN A 34 -5.26 12.23 9.22
N ASN A 35 -6.40 12.88 8.98
CA ASN A 35 -7.49 12.32 8.20
C ASN A 35 -7.09 12.14 6.73
N ASP A 36 -6.33 13.06 6.16
CA ASP A 36 -5.76 12.91 4.81
C ASP A 36 -4.79 11.72 4.76
N LYS A 37 -3.94 11.54 5.79
CA LYS A 37 -3.07 10.35 5.92
C LYS A 37 -3.87 9.05 6.06
N TYR A 38 -4.92 9.04 6.88
CA TYR A 38 -5.84 7.91 7.02
C TYR A 38 -6.44 7.50 5.66
N GLY A 39 -6.95 8.47 4.90
CA GLY A 39 -7.50 8.24 3.57
C GLY A 39 -6.48 7.66 2.59
N SER A 40 -5.23 8.12 2.65
CA SER A 40 -4.14 7.59 1.82
C SER A 40 -3.83 6.13 2.14
N ILE A 41 -3.73 5.77 3.43
CA ILE A 41 -3.46 4.40 3.87
C ILE A 41 -4.61 3.46 3.45
N VAL A 42 -5.87 3.87 3.65
CA VAL A 42 -7.03 3.06 3.21
C VAL A 42 -6.99 2.83 1.71
N LYS A 43 -6.67 3.86 0.91
CA LYS A 43 -6.52 3.72 -0.54
C LYS A 43 -5.39 2.76 -0.91
N ASN A 44 -4.24 2.85 -0.24
CA ASN A 44 -3.10 1.96 -0.44
C ASN A 44 -3.46 0.49 -0.15
N ILE A 45 -4.09 0.21 0.99
CA ILE A 45 -4.57 -1.13 1.34
C ILE A 45 -5.54 -1.63 0.28
N SER A 46 -6.52 -0.81 -0.11
CA SER A 46 -7.51 -1.18 -1.12
C SER A 46 -6.85 -1.59 -2.44
N ILE A 47 -5.90 -0.78 -2.94
CA ILE A 47 -5.17 -1.10 -4.18
C ILE A 47 -4.33 -2.37 -4.01
N ALA A 48 -3.62 -2.52 -2.89
CA ALA A 48 -2.80 -3.72 -2.65
C ALA A 48 -3.65 -4.98 -2.56
N THR A 49 -4.86 -4.91 -1.98
CA THR A 49 -5.81 -6.04 -1.95
C THR A 49 -6.45 -6.35 -3.30
N GLU A 50 -6.33 -5.47 -4.31
CA GLU A 50 -6.67 -5.84 -5.71
C GLU A 50 -5.69 -6.89 -6.26
N PHE A 51 -4.51 -7.05 -5.65
CA PHE A 51 -3.59 -8.12 -6.01
C PHE A 51 -4.23 -9.49 -5.78
N ASN A 52 -4.17 -10.32 -6.82
CA ASN A 52 -4.77 -11.64 -6.80
C ASN A 52 -3.94 -12.59 -5.92
N PHE A 53 -4.50 -13.07 -4.81
CA PHE A 53 -3.88 -14.11 -3.97
C PHE A 53 -3.55 -15.41 -4.72
N LYS A 54 -4.12 -15.63 -5.91
CA LYS A 54 -3.77 -16.77 -6.78
C LYS A 54 -2.67 -16.47 -7.79
N PHE A 55 -2.02 -15.31 -7.73
CA PHE A 55 -0.93 -14.97 -8.66
C PHE A 55 0.15 -16.06 -8.70
N LYS A 56 0.64 -16.47 -7.54
CA LYS A 56 1.64 -17.54 -7.42
C LYS A 56 1.13 -18.85 -8.00
N GLU A 57 -0.05 -19.30 -7.55
CA GLU A 57 -0.68 -20.54 -8.02
C GLU A 57 -0.81 -20.55 -9.55
N ASN A 58 -1.31 -19.46 -10.13
CA ASN A 58 -1.52 -19.31 -11.56
C ASN A 58 -0.20 -19.33 -12.35
N VAL A 59 0.77 -18.51 -11.96
CA VAL A 59 2.05 -18.40 -12.68
C VAL A 59 2.85 -19.69 -12.53
N ASP A 60 2.92 -20.26 -11.33
CA ASP A 60 3.62 -21.52 -11.08
C ASP A 60 3.00 -22.67 -11.89
N HIS A 61 1.67 -22.74 -11.96
CA HIS A 61 0.97 -23.76 -12.74
C HIS A 61 1.19 -23.61 -14.25
N LYS A 62 1.06 -22.38 -14.76
CA LYS A 62 1.32 -22.06 -16.18
C LYS A 62 2.75 -22.43 -16.56
N MET A 63 3.72 -22.04 -15.75
CA MET A 63 5.14 -22.34 -15.99
C MET A 63 5.43 -23.83 -15.86
N TYR A 64 4.83 -24.53 -14.90
CA TYR A 64 4.95 -25.98 -14.80
C TYR A 64 4.54 -26.68 -16.09
N ARG A 65 3.37 -26.32 -16.66
CA ARG A 65 2.88 -26.89 -17.93
C ARG A 65 3.83 -26.64 -19.10
N VAL A 66 4.44 -25.45 -19.17
CA VAL A 66 5.44 -25.10 -20.19
C VAL A 66 6.69 -25.96 -20.03
N VAL A 67 7.22 -26.06 -18.82
CA VAL A 67 8.49 -26.75 -18.53
C VAL A 67 8.41 -28.25 -18.80
N ILE A 68 7.27 -28.88 -18.52
CA ILE A 68 7.08 -30.32 -18.83
C ILE A 68 6.70 -30.59 -20.30
N GLY A 69 6.60 -29.55 -21.13
CA GLY A 69 6.19 -29.67 -22.53
C GLY A 69 4.72 -30.02 -22.74
N ALA A 70 3.87 -29.82 -21.72
CA ALA A 70 2.42 -30.04 -21.83
C ALA A 70 1.68 -28.86 -22.50
N ASP A 71 2.34 -27.72 -22.65
CA ASP A 71 1.88 -26.58 -23.45
C ASP A 71 3.03 -25.66 -23.85
N THR A 72 2.74 -24.66 -24.68
CA THR A 72 3.70 -23.61 -25.03
C THR A 72 3.53 -22.36 -24.17
N ILE A 73 4.59 -21.54 -24.11
CA ILE A 73 4.59 -20.29 -23.36
C ILE A 73 3.56 -19.29 -23.92
N GLU A 74 3.33 -19.32 -25.24
CA GLU A 74 2.36 -18.47 -25.92
C GLU A 74 0.92 -18.82 -25.54
N ASN A 75 0.60 -20.11 -25.41
CA ASN A 75 -0.74 -20.56 -25.03
C ASN A 75 -1.02 -20.34 -23.54
N GLN A 76 -0.04 -20.60 -22.67
CA GLN A 76 -0.21 -20.38 -21.23
C GLN A 76 -0.20 -18.90 -20.86
N ASN A 77 0.54 -18.08 -21.62
CA ASN A 77 0.66 -16.64 -21.47
C ASN A 77 0.74 -16.17 -19.99
N PRO A 78 1.79 -16.53 -19.25
CA PRO A 78 1.98 -16.06 -17.87
C PRO A 78 2.23 -14.54 -17.81
N TYR A 79 2.55 -13.91 -18.93
CA TYR A 79 2.77 -12.46 -19.01
C TYR A 79 1.50 -11.65 -18.71
N GLU A 80 0.31 -12.21 -18.90
CA GLU A 80 -0.95 -11.57 -18.53
C GLU A 80 -1.06 -11.36 -17.01
N ASP A 81 -0.69 -12.37 -16.22
CA ASP A 81 -0.65 -12.25 -14.76
C ASP A 81 0.38 -11.21 -14.32
N LEU A 82 1.54 -11.17 -14.99
CA LEU A 82 2.58 -10.16 -14.73
C LEU A 82 2.08 -8.75 -15.08
N GLU A 83 1.43 -8.54 -16.22
CA GLU A 83 0.90 -7.23 -16.61
C GLU A 83 -0.17 -6.75 -15.62
N TYR A 84 -1.04 -7.65 -15.18
CA TYR A 84 -2.04 -7.34 -14.16
C TYR A 84 -1.38 -6.91 -12.84
N ALA A 85 -0.39 -7.67 -12.36
CA ALA A 85 0.35 -7.33 -11.16
C ALA A 85 1.10 -5.98 -11.30
N ASN A 86 1.73 -5.73 -12.46
CA ASN A 86 2.43 -4.47 -12.73
C ASN A 86 1.50 -3.26 -12.61
N LYS A 87 0.28 -3.34 -13.20
CA LYS A 87 -0.72 -2.27 -13.12
C LYS A 87 -1.07 -1.92 -11.67
N ILE A 88 -1.19 -2.92 -10.80
CA ILE A 88 -1.47 -2.70 -9.38
C ILE A 88 -0.27 -2.03 -8.69
N PHE A 89 0.95 -2.53 -8.94
CA PHE A 89 2.15 -1.99 -8.31
C PHE A 89 2.48 -0.56 -8.77
N GLU A 90 2.17 -0.21 -10.02
CA GLU A 90 2.24 1.16 -10.53
C GLU A 90 1.23 2.08 -9.83
N LYS A 91 -0.02 1.65 -9.65
CA LYS A 91 -1.02 2.41 -8.86
C LYS A 91 -0.55 2.67 -7.42
N LEU A 92 0.13 1.69 -6.81
CA LEU A 92 0.71 1.85 -5.47
C LEU A 92 1.84 2.88 -5.46
N LEU A 93 2.70 2.91 -6.49
CA LEU A 93 3.72 3.95 -6.62
C LEU A 93 3.11 5.35 -6.75
N GLU A 94 2.10 5.50 -7.60
CA GLU A 94 1.44 6.79 -7.83
C GLU A 94 0.79 7.35 -6.57
N THR A 95 0.23 6.47 -5.73
CA THR A 95 -0.45 6.87 -4.50
C THR A 95 0.54 7.19 -3.38
N ASN A 96 1.75 6.62 -3.38
CA ASN A 96 2.78 6.81 -2.35
C ASN A 96 3.72 8.00 -2.55
N ASN A 97 3.41 8.92 -3.45
CA ASN A 97 4.30 9.99 -3.97
C ASN A 97 4.88 11.02 -2.95
N LYS A 98 4.72 10.86 -1.62
CA LYS A 98 5.18 11.83 -0.62
C LYS A 98 5.87 11.28 0.65
N ASP A 99 6.10 9.97 0.79
CA ASP A 99 6.68 9.39 2.02
C ASP A 99 7.59 8.16 1.78
N GLU A 100 8.24 7.69 2.85
CA GLU A 100 9.12 6.49 2.92
C GLU A 100 8.48 5.19 2.35
N GLY A 101 7.17 5.17 2.10
CA GLY A 101 6.38 4.03 1.60
C GLY A 101 6.62 3.62 0.14
N ILE A 102 7.38 4.40 -0.65
CA ILE A 102 7.63 4.11 -2.08
C ILE A 102 8.52 2.87 -2.29
N ASN A 103 9.35 2.52 -1.30
CA ASN A 103 10.37 1.48 -1.47
C ASN A 103 9.79 0.08 -1.69
N ARG A 104 8.66 -0.25 -1.05
CA ARG A 104 8.04 -1.58 -1.21
C ARG A 104 7.39 -1.78 -2.59
N PRO A 105 6.55 -0.87 -3.10
CA PRO A 105 6.06 -0.98 -4.48
C PRO A 105 7.19 -0.98 -5.53
N LYS A 106 8.29 -0.23 -5.31
CA LYS A 106 9.48 -0.33 -6.17
C LYS A 106 10.10 -1.73 -6.14
N GLY A 107 10.24 -2.31 -4.95
CA GLY A 107 10.72 -3.69 -4.77
C GLY A 107 9.85 -4.71 -5.50
N LEU A 108 8.53 -4.58 -5.40
CA LEU A 108 7.57 -5.44 -6.11
C LEU A 108 7.74 -5.37 -7.65
N ILE A 109 7.94 -4.17 -8.21
CA ILE A 109 8.22 -4.01 -9.65
C ILE A 109 9.57 -4.63 -10.04
N ILE A 110 10.59 -4.54 -9.18
CA ILE A 110 11.88 -5.20 -9.42
C ILE A 110 11.72 -6.72 -9.44
N LEU A 111 11.02 -7.29 -8.46
CA LEU A 111 10.72 -8.74 -8.40
C LEU A 111 9.92 -9.19 -9.63
N LEU A 112 8.94 -8.40 -10.06
CA LEU A 112 8.14 -8.71 -11.25
C LEU A 112 8.99 -8.71 -12.53
N ASN A 113 9.90 -7.75 -12.67
CA ASN A 113 10.85 -7.71 -13.79
C ASN A 113 11.84 -8.88 -13.76
N LEU A 114 12.28 -9.29 -12.58
CA LEU A 114 13.09 -10.48 -12.39
C LEU A 114 12.33 -11.74 -12.84
N LEU A 115 11.10 -11.90 -12.38
CA LEU A 115 10.22 -13.01 -12.76
C LEU A 115 10.01 -13.06 -14.27
N LYS A 116 9.74 -11.91 -14.90
CA LYS A 116 9.63 -11.81 -16.36
C LYS A 116 10.87 -12.34 -17.07
N LYS A 117 12.06 -11.97 -16.60
CA LYS A 117 13.33 -12.43 -17.18
C LYS A 117 13.52 -13.94 -17.01
N GLN A 118 13.14 -14.50 -15.86
CA GLN A 118 13.20 -15.93 -15.61
C GLN A 118 12.24 -16.70 -16.55
N ILE A 119 11.01 -16.20 -16.72
CA ILE A 119 10.03 -16.73 -17.68
C ILE A 119 10.58 -16.66 -19.11
N ASP A 120 11.15 -15.53 -19.52
CA ASP A 120 11.75 -15.36 -20.84
C ASP A 120 12.90 -16.34 -21.09
N ASN A 121 13.71 -16.65 -20.07
CA ASN A 121 14.80 -17.60 -20.18
C ASN A 121 14.30 -19.02 -20.44
N ILE A 122 13.23 -19.44 -19.75
CA ILE A 122 12.59 -20.73 -19.98
C ILE A 122 11.94 -20.74 -21.37
N GLY A 123 11.21 -19.69 -21.75
CA GLY A 123 10.51 -19.60 -23.04
C GLY A 123 11.43 -19.61 -24.27
N LYS A 124 12.70 -19.19 -24.12
CA LYS A 124 13.71 -19.21 -25.20
C LYS A 124 14.57 -20.48 -25.22
N SER A 125 14.44 -21.34 -24.22
CA SER A 125 15.21 -22.58 -24.10
C SER A 125 14.64 -23.68 -25.01
N ASP A 126 15.45 -24.72 -25.27
CA ASP A 126 14.93 -25.93 -25.90
C ASP A 126 14.34 -26.83 -24.81
N ILE A 127 13.01 -27.01 -24.81
CA ILE A 127 12.27 -27.74 -23.77
C ILE A 127 12.83 -29.15 -23.53
N TYR A 128 13.29 -29.83 -24.59
CA TYR A 128 13.76 -31.22 -24.48
C TYR A 128 15.23 -31.30 -24.10
N LYS A 129 16.06 -30.42 -24.68
CA LYS A 129 17.51 -30.41 -24.42
C LYS A 129 17.84 -29.80 -23.06
N ASP A 130 17.11 -28.77 -22.66
CA ASP A 130 17.34 -28.00 -21.43
C ASP A 130 16.36 -28.41 -20.31
N TYR A 131 15.67 -29.55 -20.43
CA TYR A 131 14.62 -30.00 -19.51
C TYR A 131 15.01 -29.89 -18.03
N ASN A 132 16.14 -30.48 -17.62
CA ASN A 132 16.58 -30.46 -16.21
C ASN A 132 16.83 -29.02 -15.72
N LYS A 133 17.46 -28.19 -16.56
CA LYS A 133 17.72 -26.78 -16.24
C LYS A 133 16.40 -26.01 -16.09
N ASN A 134 15.41 -26.29 -16.94
CA ASN A 134 14.11 -25.65 -16.88
C ASN A 134 13.30 -26.10 -15.64
N ILE A 135 13.43 -27.36 -15.22
CA ILE A 135 12.88 -27.86 -13.96
C ILE A 135 13.53 -27.14 -12.77
N ASP A 136 14.85 -26.99 -12.76
CA ASP A 136 15.55 -26.26 -11.69
C ASP A 136 15.14 -24.78 -11.68
N SER A 137 15.00 -24.16 -12.86
CA SER A 137 14.54 -22.76 -12.98
C SER A 137 13.09 -22.61 -12.50
N LEU A 138 12.23 -23.58 -12.79
CA LEU A 138 10.86 -23.58 -12.24
C LEU A 138 10.87 -23.63 -10.72
N GLU A 139 11.67 -24.53 -10.12
CA GLU A 139 11.68 -24.76 -8.68
C GLU A 139 12.31 -23.60 -7.90
N TYR A 140 13.46 -23.12 -8.36
CA TYR A 140 14.30 -22.20 -7.57
C TYR A 140 14.23 -20.75 -8.03
N ASP A 141 13.85 -20.50 -9.28
CA ASP A 141 13.71 -19.12 -9.79
C ASP A 141 12.24 -18.70 -9.77
N ILE A 142 11.37 -19.40 -10.51
CA ILE A 142 9.97 -19.01 -10.68
C ILE A 142 9.22 -19.07 -9.36
N ARG A 143 9.16 -20.25 -8.70
CA ARG A 143 8.37 -20.45 -7.47
C ARG A 143 8.84 -19.57 -6.31
N VAL A 144 10.15 -19.39 -6.18
CA VAL A 144 10.73 -18.52 -5.15
C VAL A 144 10.37 -17.07 -5.42
N THR A 145 10.46 -16.61 -6.67
CA THR A 145 10.17 -15.21 -7.00
C THR A 145 8.67 -14.91 -6.88
N THR A 146 7.79 -15.84 -7.29
CA THR A 146 6.34 -15.69 -7.11
C THR A 146 5.94 -15.70 -5.63
N GLU A 147 6.56 -16.54 -4.80
CA GLU A 147 6.41 -16.54 -3.34
C GLU A 147 6.85 -15.22 -2.73
N LEU A 148 8.04 -14.73 -3.08
CA LEU A 148 8.55 -13.44 -2.59
C LEU A 148 7.63 -12.27 -2.96
N ILE A 149 7.03 -12.28 -4.16
CA ILE A 149 6.07 -11.25 -4.57
C ILE A 149 4.83 -11.31 -3.67
N GLU A 150 4.25 -12.49 -3.48
CA GLU A 150 3.06 -12.68 -2.65
C GLU A 150 3.30 -12.27 -1.19
N ASP A 151 4.41 -12.73 -0.60
CA ASP A 151 4.83 -12.37 0.74
C ASP A 151 5.05 -10.85 0.88
N THR A 152 5.70 -10.23 -0.10
CA THR A 152 5.95 -8.78 -0.07
C THR A 152 4.65 -7.98 -0.15
N VAL A 153 3.65 -8.43 -0.92
CA VAL A 153 2.33 -7.80 -0.96
C VAL A 153 1.61 -7.97 0.38
N ASN A 154 1.64 -9.16 0.97
CA ASN A 154 1.05 -9.44 2.27
C ASN A 154 1.68 -8.59 3.38
N ASP A 155 3.01 -8.49 3.40
CA ASP A 155 3.76 -7.66 4.34
C ASP A 155 3.45 -6.16 4.16
N TYR A 156 3.27 -5.70 2.91
CA TYR A 156 2.81 -4.35 2.62
C TYR A 156 1.42 -4.08 3.23
N ILE A 157 0.45 -4.95 2.98
CA ILE A 157 -0.91 -4.82 3.51
C ILE A 157 -0.89 -4.83 5.05
N TYR A 158 -0.10 -5.73 5.65
CA TYR A 158 0.03 -5.83 7.10
C TYR A 158 0.55 -4.54 7.73
N GLU A 159 1.62 -3.97 7.17
CA GLU A 159 2.24 -2.76 7.71
C GLU A 159 1.40 -1.50 7.47
N GLU A 160 0.73 -1.38 6.31
CA GLU A 160 -0.26 -0.32 6.09
C GLU A 160 -1.43 -0.44 7.08
N THR A 161 -1.90 -1.65 7.39
CA THR A 161 -2.97 -1.88 8.37
C THR A 161 -2.54 -1.49 9.79
N LYS A 162 -1.28 -1.73 10.15
CA LYS A 162 -0.71 -1.30 11.42
C LYS A 162 -0.64 0.23 11.51
N GLU A 163 -0.15 0.89 10.47
CA GLU A 163 -0.14 2.36 10.39
C GLU A 163 -1.56 2.95 10.42
N LEU A 164 -2.52 2.32 9.73
CA LEU A 164 -3.93 2.69 9.76
C LEU A 164 -4.46 2.71 11.20
N ASN A 165 -4.17 1.66 11.98
CA ASN A 165 -4.59 1.55 13.38
C ASN A 165 -3.96 2.66 14.24
N ILE A 166 -2.68 2.97 14.04
CA ILE A 166 -1.99 4.04 14.75
C ILE A 166 -2.63 5.40 14.44
N VAL A 167 -2.87 5.72 13.18
CA VAL A 167 -3.52 6.98 12.77
C VAL A 167 -4.96 7.05 13.28
N SER A 168 -5.70 5.93 13.23
CA SER A 168 -7.07 5.84 13.76
C SER A 168 -7.13 6.17 15.26
N ILE A 169 -6.19 5.65 16.05
CA ILE A 169 -6.11 5.96 17.49
C ILE A 169 -5.81 7.44 17.70
N LYS A 170 -4.87 8.02 16.94
CA LYS A 170 -4.52 9.45 17.03
C LYS A 170 -5.72 10.35 16.75
N ILE A 171 -6.48 10.07 15.69
CA ILE A 171 -7.70 10.83 15.33
C ILE A 171 -8.72 10.74 16.46
N ARG A 172 -9.00 9.55 17.01
CA ARG A 172 -9.96 9.38 18.11
C ARG A 172 -9.56 10.15 19.37
N ASN A 173 -8.28 10.09 19.74
CA ASN A 173 -7.77 10.80 20.91
C ASN A 173 -7.87 12.32 20.73
N GLN A 174 -7.50 12.83 19.56
CA GLN A 174 -7.63 14.26 19.25
C GLN A 174 -9.09 14.72 19.24
N MET A 175 -9.98 13.93 18.66
CA MET A 175 -11.42 14.21 18.65
C MET A 175 -11.98 14.32 20.07
N ALA A 176 -11.60 13.42 20.98
CA ALA A 176 -12.00 13.49 22.39
C ALA A 176 -11.52 14.79 23.06
N VAL A 177 -10.28 15.21 22.80
CA VAL A 177 -9.72 16.47 23.33
C VAL A 177 -10.48 17.68 22.79
N ILE A 178 -10.78 17.73 21.49
CA ILE A 178 -11.55 18.83 20.88
C ILE A 178 -12.96 18.90 21.49
N PHE A 179 -13.64 17.78 21.69
CA PHE A 179 -14.95 17.76 22.33
C PHE A 179 -14.90 18.25 23.77
N MET A 180 -13.92 17.82 24.56
CA MET A 180 -13.74 18.31 25.93
C MET A 180 -13.50 19.82 25.98
N LEU A 181 -12.67 20.36 25.07
CA LEU A 181 -12.40 21.80 24.98
C LEU A 181 -13.60 22.61 24.48
N SER A 182 -14.51 22.00 23.73
CA SER A 182 -15.71 22.67 23.19
C SER A 182 -16.85 22.79 24.20
N ILE A 183 -16.80 22.00 25.28
CA ILE A 183 -17.78 22.04 26.38
C ILE A 183 -17.41 23.11 27.44
N ILE A 184 -16.13 23.51 27.49
CA ILE A 184 -15.55 24.50 28.42
C ILE A 184 -15.71 25.91 27.85
#